data_AF-A0A5D8YH40-F1
#
_entry.id   AF-A0A5D8YH40-F1
#
_cell.length_a   1.000
_cell.length_b   1.000
_cell.length_c   1.000
_cell.angle_alpha   90.00
_cell.angle_beta   90.00
_cell.angle_gamma   90.00
#
_symmetry.space_group_name_H-M   'P 1'
#
loop_
_entity.id
_entity.type
_entity.pdbx_description
1 polymer ?
#
loop_
_entity_poly.entity_id
_entity_poly.type
_entity_poly.pdbx_seq_one_letter_code
_entity_poly.pdbx_strand_id
1 'polypeptide(L)'
;MDTLKKFELMQKIVRELEDLQHSQQAIIQKIGKIEVDNIELGDKRLEKDLTDMHQRVSDNLDTISAIQAYFADKTENFGNKNNVEGLKEQQAINQASGH
;
A
#
# COMPACT_ATOMS: atom_id res chain seq x y z
N MET A 1 8.18 22.03 -4.63
CA MET A 1 8.53 21.21 -3.45
C MET A 1 10.00 20.85 -3.56
N ASP A 2 10.78 21.02 -2.49
CA ASP A 2 12.19 20.62 -2.47
C ASP A 2 12.35 19.09 -2.54
N THR A 3 13.55 18.63 -2.86
CA THR A 3 13.87 17.21 -3.09
C THR A 3 13.54 16.34 -1.87
N LEU A 4 13.82 16.82 -0.66
CA LEU A 4 13.59 16.07 0.58
C LEU A 4 12.09 15.90 0.84
N LYS A 5 11.33 17.00 0.80
CA LYS A 5 9.86 16.93 0.95
C LYS A 5 9.21 16.07 -0.15
N LYS A 6 9.76 16.09 -1.36
CA LYS A 6 9.27 15.25 -2.45
C LYS A 6 9.51 13.77 -2.17
N PHE A 7 10.71 13.40 -1.74
CA PHE A 7 11.01 12.02 -1.38
C PHE A 7 10.17 11.56 -0.18
N GLU A 8 10.00 12.38 0.85
CA GLU A 8 9.15 12.05 2.00
C GLU A 8 7.70 11.80 1.61
N LEU A 9 7.14 12.63 0.72
CA LEU A 9 5.79 12.42 0.19
C LEU A 9 5.71 11.11 -0.61
N MET A 10 6.73 10.80 -1.40
CA MET A 10 6.79 9.53 -2.13
C MET A 10 6.83 8.33 -1.17
N GLN A 11 7.69 8.36 -0.15
CA GLN A 11 7.75 7.32 0.88
C GLN A 11 6.42 7.18 1.64
N LYS A 12 5.74 8.31 1.91
CA LYS A 12 4.41 8.27 2.51
C LYS A 12 3.43 7.52 1.61
N ILE A 13 3.37 7.83 0.32
CA ILE A 13 2.47 7.14 -0.62
C ILE A 13 2.75 5.63 -0.68
N VAL A 14 4.02 5.21 -0.66
CA VAL A 14 4.38 3.78 -0.60
C VAL A 14 3.78 3.10 0.64
N ARG A 15 3.88 3.73 1.82
CA ARG A 15 3.28 3.20 3.07
C ARG A 15 1.76 3.13 3.00
N GLU A 16 1.10 4.16 2.46
CA GLU A 16 -0.36 4.16 2.31
C GLU A 16 -0.84 3.06 1.35
N LEU A 17 -0.06 2.73 0.31
CA LEU A 17 -0.35 1.61 -0.59
C LEU A 17 -0.17 0.24 0.08
N GLU A 18 0.84 0.10 0.95
CA GLU A 18 1.04 -1.08 1.79
C GLU A 18 -0.11 -1.27 2.80
N ASP A 19 -0.53 -0.19 3.45
CA ASP A 19 -1.69 -0.19 4.36
C ASP A 19 -2.99 -0.55 3.63
N LEU A 20 -3.16 -0.05 2.40
CA LEU A 20 -4.28 -0.41 1.54
C LEU A 20 -4.25 -1.90 1.16
N GLN A 21 -3.07 -2.46 0.88
CA GLN A 21 -2.88 -3.89 0.62
C GLN A 21 -3.31 -4.74 1.82
N HIS A 22 -2.84 -4.40 3.03
CA HIS A 22 -3.23 -5.09 4.27
C HIS A 22 -4.74 -5.01 4.51
N SER A 23 -5.35 -3.87 4.21
CA SER A 23 -6.80 -3.68 4.32
C SER A 23 -7.58 -4.61 3.37
N GLN A 24 -7.13 -4.77 2.12
CA GLN A 24 -7.76 -5.70 1.18
C GLN A 24 -7.61 -7.16 1.61
N GLN A 25 -6.44 -7.58 2.12
CA GLN A 25 -6.23 -8.92 2.66
C GLN A 25 -7.21 -9.22 3.82
N ALA A 26 -7.45 -8.25 4.70
CA ALA A 26 -8.42 -8.39 5.78
C ALA A 26 -9.87 -8.53 5.25
N ILE A 27 -10.22 -7.84 4.16
CA ILE A 27 -11.52 -7.98 3.50
C ILE A 27 -11.68 -9.38 2.90
N ILE A 28 -10.68 -9.89 2.18
CA ILE A 28 -10.68 -11.25 1.62
C ILE A 28 -10.95 -12.29 2.72
N GLN A 29 -10.22 -12.21 3.84
CA GLN A 29 -10.42 -13.11 4.96
C GLN A 29 -11.83 -13.03 5.56
N LYS A 30 -12.43 -11.83 5.61
CA LYS A 30 -13.80 -11.65 6.10
C LYS A 30 -14.81 -12.24 5.12
N ILE A 31 -14.64 -12.06 3.81
CA ILE A 31 -15.50 -12.66 2.79
C ILE A 31 -15.45 -14.19 2.91
N GLY A 32 -14.25 -14.78 2.99
CA GLY A 32 -14.10 -16.23 3.15
C GLY A 32 -14.78 -16.79 4.41
N LYS A 33 -14.78 -16.06 5.52
CA LYS A 33 -15.53 -16.46 6.73
C LYS A 33 -17.04 -16.46 6.49
N ILE A 34 -17.57 -15.43 5.85
CA ILE A 34 -19.01 -15.34 5.55
C ILE A 34 -19.40 -16.41 4.51
N GLU A 35 -18.52 -16.74 3.56
CA GLU A 35 -18.72 -17.85 2.62
C GLU A 35 -18.87 -19.18 3.37
N VAL A 36 -18.00 -19.45 4.36
CA VAL A 36 -18.10 -20.65 5.22
C VAL A 36 -19.42 -20.66 6.00
N ASP A 37 -19.80 -19.55 6.63
CA ASP A 37 -21.08 -19.45 7.36
C ASP A 37 -22.28 -19.67 6.41
N ASN A 38 -22.18 -19.21 5.16
CA ASN A 38 -23.23 -19.40 4.17
C ASN A 38 -23.36 -20.84 3.65
N ILE A 39 -22.33 -21.68 3.79
CA ILE A 39 -22.44 -23.12 3.49
C ILE A 39 -23.48 -23.77 4.41
N GLU A 40 -23.52 -23.38 5.67
CA GLU A 40 -24.51 -23.86 6.63
C GLU A 40 -25.90 -23.27 6.36
N LEU A 41 -25.97 -21.99 5.98
CA LEU A 41 -27.22 -21.30 5.70
C LEU A 41 -27.88 -21.72 4.38
N GLY A 42 -27.08 -21.99 3.34
CA GLY A 42 -27.55 -22.39 2.01
C GLY A 42 -28.22 -21.27 1.20
N ASP A 43 -27.93 -19.99 1.48
CA ASP A 43 -28.51 -18.88 0.69
C ASP A 43 -27.75 -18.71 -0.63
N LYS A 44 -28.44 -19.03 -1.73
CA LYS A 44 -27.88 -19.01 -3.10
C LYS A 44 -27.52 -17.62 -3.59
N ARG A 45 -28.23 -16.58 -3.13
CA ARG A 45 -27.92 -15.20 -3.52
C ARG A 45 -26.64 -14.77 -2.82
N LEU A 46 -26.54 -15.05 -1.53
CA LEU A 46 -25.36 -14.74 -0.74
C LEU A 46 -24.13 -15.50 -1.28
N GLU A 47 -24.27 -16.77 -1.64
CA GLU A 47 -23.20 -17.58 -2.27
C GLU A 47 -22.65 -16.91 -3.54
N LYS A 48 -23.55 -16.53 -4.46
CA LYS A 48 -23.17 -15.87 -5.71
C LYS A 48 -22.54 -14.50 -5.44
N ASP A 49 -23.18 -13.67 -4.64
CA ASP A 49 -22.73 -12.29 -4.39
C ASP A 49 -21.38 -12.27 -3.64
N LEU A 50 -21.15 -13.20 -2.70
CA LEU A 50 -19.87 -13.35 -2.01
C LEU A 50 -18.75 -13.82 -2.95
N THR A 51 -19.01 -14.80 -3.81
CA THR A 51 -18.04 -15.27 -4.80
C THR A 51 -17.61 -14.13 -5.74
N ASP A 52 -18.59 -13.36 -6.25
CA ASP A 52 -18.35 -12.20 -7.11
C ASP A 52 -17.59 -11.08 -6.37
N MET A 53 -17.83 -10.91 -5.07
CA MET A 53 -17.09 -9.97 -4.23
C MET A 53 -15.66 -10.44 -3.98
N HIS A 54 -15.46 -11.72 -3.67
CA HIS A 54 -14.15 -12.32 -3.42
C HIS A 54 -13.23 -12.10 -4.62
N GLN A 55 -13.70 -12.43 -5.83
CA GLN A 55 -12.92 -12.23 -7.06
C GLN A 55 -12.52 -10.76 -7.25
N ARG A 56 -13.47 -9.82 -7.11
CA ARG A 56 -13.18 -8.38 -7.29
C ARG A 56 -12.20 -7.84 -6.26
N VAL A 57 -12.27 -8.30 -5.02
CA VAL A 57 -11.34 -7.89 -3.95
C VAL A 57 -9.95 -8.47 -4.20
N SER A 58 -9.86 -9.73 -4.67
CA SER A 58 -8.59 -10.33 -5.08
C SER A 58 -7.95 -9.60 -6.26
N ASP A 59 -8.72 -9.30 -7.32
CA ASP A 59 -8.22 -8.53 -8.47
C ASP A 59 -7.72 -7.13 -8.07
N ASN A 60 -8.43 -6.49 -7.13
CA ASN A 60 -8.00 -5.21 -6.58
C ASN A 60 -6.73 -5.34 -5.75
N LEU A 61 -6.57 -6.41 -4.96
CA LEU A 61 -5.35 -6.68 -4.19
C LEU A 61 -4.14 -6.79 -5.14
N ASP A 62 -4.27 -7.57 -6.21
CA ASP A 62 -3.20 -7.72 -7.22
C ASP A 62 -2.84 -6.37 -7.86
N THR A 63 -3.86 -5.57 -8.18
CA THR A 63 -3.67 -4.21 -8.73
C THR A 63 -2.92 -3.30 -7.76
N ILE A 64 -3.31 -3.30 -6.48
CA ILE A 64 -2.65 -2.51 -5.43
C ILE A 64 -1.20 -2.95 -5.25
N SER A 65 -0.94 -4.26 -5.20
CA SER A 65 0.43 -4.79 -5.08
C SER A 65 1.31 -4.40 -6.27
N ALA A 66 0.77 -4.42 -7.50
CA ALA A 66 1.51 -3.97 -8.68
C ALA A 66 1.84 -2.47 -8.62
N ILE A 67 0.89 -1.63 -8.18
CA ILE A 67 1.11 -0.18 -8.02
C ILE A 67 2.13 0.10 -6.91
N GLN A 68 2.04 -0.62 -5.79
CA GLN A 68 2.97 -0.51 -4.66
C GLN A 68 4.39 -0.83 -5.10
N ALA A 69 4.59 -1.95 -5.80
CA ALA A 69 5.91 -2.38 -6.28
C ALA A 69 6.52 -1.36 -7.24
N TYR A 70 5.74 -0.91 -8.23
CA TYR A 70 6.17 0.14 -9.17
C TYR A 70 6.57 1.43 -8.45
N PHE A 71 5.75 1.88 -7.50
CA PHE A 71 5.98 3.17 -6.86
C PHE A 71 7.10 3.12 -5.81
N ALA A 72 7.30 1.96 -5.17
CA ALA A 72 8.44 1.71 -4.30
C ALA A 72 9.76 1.80 -5.07
N ASP A 73 9.89 1.09 -6.19
CA ASP A 73 11.08 1.17 -7.07
C ASP A 73 11.32 2.60 -7.56
N LYS A 74 10.27 3.29 -8.00
CA LYS A 74 10.37 4.70 -8.42
C LYS A 74 10.85 5.61 -7.29
N THR A 75 10.44 5.34 -6.06
CA THR A 75 10.82 6.11 -4.87
C THR A 75 12.27 5.88 -4.53
N GLU A 76 12.72 4.62 -4.51
CA GLU A 76 14.12 4.25 -4.29
C GLU A 76 15.04 4.88 -5.33
N ASN A 77 14.70 4.73 -6.62
CA ASN A 77 15.45 5.33 -7.73
C ASN A 77 15.51 6.86 -7.61
N PHE A 78 14.44 7.51 -7.15
CA PHE A 78 14.46 8.94 -6.87
C PHE A 78 15.41 9.30 -5.72
N GLY A 79 15.41 8.52 -4.63
CA GLY A 79 16.32 8.70 -3.49
C GLY A 79 17.78 8.64 -3.91
N ASN A 80 18.14 7.58 -4.63
CA ASN A 80 19.50 7.33 -5.13
C ASN A 80 19.96 8.42 -6.09
N LYS A 81 19.14 8.75 -7.10
CA LYS A 81 19.48 9.76 -8.12
C LYS A 81 19.73 11.16 -7.54
N ASN A 82 19.07 11.50 -6.44
CA ASN A 82 19.15 12.85 -5.87
C ASN A 82 20.02 12.91 -4.61
N ASN A 83 20.76 11.83 -4.28
CA ASN A 83 21.58 11.74 -3.07
C ASN A 83 20.80 12.18 -1.81
N VAL A 84 19.58 11.66 -1.64
CA VAL A 84 18.69 12.08 -0.55
C VAL A 84 19.30 11.85 0.83
N GLU A 85 20.10 10.80 1.00
CA GLU A 85 20.80 10.52 2.25
C GLU A 85 21.78 11.65 2.60
N GLY A 86 22.64 12.06 1.66
CA GLY A 86 23.55 13.18 1.87
C GLY A 86 22.81 14.51 2.13
N LEU A 87 21.67 14.72 1.49
CA LEU A 87 20.83 15.90 1.75
C LEU A 87 20.24 15.89 3.18
N LYS A 88 19.81 14.72 3.67
CA LYS A 88 19.31 14.56 5.05
C LYS A 88 20.43 14.75 6.08
N GLU A 89 21.62 14.20 5.82
CA GLU A 89 22.78 14.37 6.68
C GLU A 89 23.18 15.85 6.79
N GLN A 90 23.27 16.55 5.66
CA GLN A 90 23.57 17.98 5.64
C GLN A 90 22.52 18.79 6.41
N GLN A 91 21.23 18.46 6.26
CA GLN A 91 20.16 19.13 6.99
C GLN A 91 20.28 18.90 8.51
N ALA A 92 20.62 17.69 8.95
CA ALA A 92 20.83 17.37 10.35
C ALA A 92 22.04 18.13 10.94
N ILE A 93 23.14 18.23 10.19
CA ILE A 93 24.33 19.01 10.58
C ILE A 93 23.97 20.49 10.74
N ASN A 94 23.23 21.06 9.78
CA ASN A 94 22.84 22.48 9.83
C ASN A 94 21.97 22.76 11.07
N GLN A 95 20.99 21.90 11.34
CA GLN A 95 20.12 22.01 12.52
C GLN A 95 20.89 21.88 13.83
N ALA A 96 21.87 20.96 13.91
CA ALA A 96 22.70 20.78 15.10
C ALA A 96 23.71 21.94 15.30
N SER A 97 24.11 22.61 14.22
CA SER A 97 25.10 23.70 14.22
C SER A 97 24.50 25.10 14.40
N GLY A 98 23.19 25.21 14.63
CA GLY A 98 22.51 26.46 14.98
C GLY A 98 22.50 27.54 13.89
N HIS A 99 22.66 27.16 12.62
CA HIS A 99 22.49 28.04 11.45
C HIS A 99 21.10 27.89 10.84
#